data_AF-A0A260YQN1-F1
#
_entry.id   AF-A0A260YQN1-F1
#
_cell.length_a   1.000
_cell.length_b   1.000
_cell.length_c   1.000
_cell.angle_alpha   90.00
_cell.angle_beta   90.00
_cell.angle_gamma   90.00
#
_symmetry.space_group_name_H-M   'P 1'
#
loop_
_entity.id
_entity.type
_entity.pdbx_description
1 polymer ?
#
loop_
_entity_poly.entity_id
_entity_poly.type
_entity_poly.pdbx_seq_one_letter_code
_entity_poly.pdbx_strand_id
1 'polypeptide(L)'
;MPSRRKSGIRLTDEETATIREKLIEGHSYHQVAEIVERSVSTIFRVANELKAEDPVFRDCRQQRRLSEPEVQEWYKMKGVNKLYAPYVTKVSEQCKS
;
A
#
# COMPACT_ATOMS: atom_id res chain seq x y z
N MET A 1 17.27 4.88 29.09
CA MET A 1 16.55 5.74 28.12
C MET A 1 15.14 5.21 27.97
N PRO A 2 14.09 5.89 28.45
CA PRO A 2 12.74 5.38 28.30
C PRO A 2 12.29 5.60 26.85
N SER A 3 12.00 4.50 26.17
CA SER A 3 11.45 4.44 24.82
C SER A 3 10.30 5.44 24.67
N ARG A 4 10.42 6.36 23.72
CA ARG A 4 9.33 7.26 23.31
C ARG A 4 8.11 6.40 23.04
N ARG A 5 7.17 6.35 23.99
CA ARG A 5 5.80 5.95 23.71
C ARG A 5 5.28 7.02 22.76
N LYS A 6 5.41 6.77 21.46
CA LYS A 6 4.69 7.52 20.42
C LYS A 6 3.25 7.45 20.87
N SER A 7 2.72 8.59 21.29
CA SER A 7 1.30 8.82 21.52
C SER A 7 0.61 8.60 20.18
N GLY A 8 0.46 7.34 19.80
CA GLY A 8 -0.16 6.91 18.58
C GLY A 8 -1.63 7.22 18.70
N ILE A 9 -2.18 7.88 17.69
CA ILE A 9 -3.58 7.76 17.35
C ILE A 9 -3.88 6.26 17.44
N ARG A 10 -4.62 5.85 18.49
CA ARG A 10 -5.04 4.46 18.68
C ARG A 10 -6.09 4.22 17.61
N LEU A 11 -5.64 3.70 16.47
CA LEU A 11 -6.53 3.08 15.51
C LEU A 11 -6.95 1.74 16.08
N THR A 12 -8.20 1.37 15.85
CA THR A 12 -8.63 0.00 16.13
C THR A 12 -7.97 -0.96 15.14
N ASP A 13 -7.91 -2.24 15.52
CA ASP A 13 -7.43 -3.28 14.61
C ASP A 13 -8.30 -3.33 13.34
N GLU A 14 -9.60 -3.03 13.47
CA GLU A 14 -10.55 -2.91 12.37
C GLU A 14 -10.19 -1.75 11.43
N GLU A 15 -9.96 -0.53 11.96
CA GLU A 15 -9.54 0.62 11.14
C GLU A 15 -8.23 0.31 10.40
N THR A 16 -7.28 -0.35 11.06
CA THR A 16 -6.00 -0.73 10.47
C THR A 16 -6.17 -1.77 9.36
N ALA A 17 -7.05 -2.75 9.56
CA ALA A 17 -7.40 -3.75 8.54
C ALA A 17 -8.07 -3.10 7.32
N THR A 18 -9.02 -2.19 7.52
CA THR A 18 -9.65 -1.43 6.43
C THR A 18 -8.64 -0.57 5.68
N ILE A 19 -7.72 0.11 6.38
CA ILE A 19 -6.65 0.88 5.73
C ILE A 19 -5.77 -0.02 4.86
N ARG A 20 -5.38 -1.19 5.38
CA ARG A 20 -4.56 -2.17 4.66
C ARG A 20 -5.26 -2.64 3.39
N GLU A 21 -6.50 -3.12 3.52
CA GLU A 21 -7.32 -3.61 2.42
C GLU A 21 -7.50 -2.54 1.35
N LYS A 22 -7.97 -1.33 1.72
CA LYS A 22 -8.25 -0.27 0.76
C LYS A 22 -6.99 0.22 0.03
N LEU A 23 -5.84 0.24 0.71
CA LEU A 23 -4.58 0.59 0.07
C LEU A 23 -4.06 -0.52 -0.86
N ILE A 24 -4.31 -1.80 -0.57
CA ILE A 24 -4.06 -2.92 -1.51
C ILE A 24 -5.05 -2.85 -2.67
N GLU A 25 -6.29 -2.44 -2.43
CA GLU A 25 -7.32 -2.13 -3.43
C GLU A 25 -6.99 -0.89 -4.28
N GLY A 26 -5.83 -0.26 -4.07
CA GLY A 26 -5.36 0.84 -4.91
C GLY A 26 -6.02 2.18 -4.62
N HIS A 27 -6.80 2.29 -3.56
CA HIS A 27 -7.32 3.58 -3.12
C HIS A 27 -6.17 4.52 -2.76
N SER A 28 -6.33 5.80 -3.11
CA SER A 28 -5.40 6.84 -2.70
C SER A 28 -5.49 7.09 -1.20
N TYR A 29 -4.44 7.68 -0.62
CA TYR A 29 -4.46 8.03 0.81
C TYR A 29 -5.60 8.99 1.18
N HIS A 30 -6.04 9.83 0.25
CA HIS A 30 -7.17 10.73 0.46
C HIS A 30 -8.50 9.97 0.52
N GLN A 31 -8.71 9.02 -0.39
CA GLN A 31 -9.91 8.19 -0.40
C GLN A 31 -10.00 7.33 0.87
N VAL A 32 -8.88 6.73 1.28
CA VAL A 32 -8.85 5.93 2.52
C VAL A 32 -9.09 6.81 3.74
N ALA A 33 -8.52 8.03 3.77
CA ALA A 33 -8.73 9.00 4.84
C ALA A 33 -10.22 9.37 5.00
N GLU A 34 -10.93 9.54 3.89
CA GLU A 34 -12.38 9.77 3.89
C GLU A 34 -13.15 8.55 4.40
N ILE A 35 -12.78 7.33 3.95
CA ILE A 35 -13.47 6.08 4.34
C ILE A 35 -13.38 5.81 5.85
N VAL A 36 -12.19 5.98 6.44
CA VAL A 36 -12.00 5.75 7.88
C VAL A 36 -12.17 7.02 8.72
N GLU A 37 -12.63 8.12 8.11
CA GLU A 37 -12.85 9.43 8.75
C GLU A 37 -11.62 9.93 9.53
N ARG A 38 -10.41 9.71 9.00
CA ARG A 38 -9.14 10.13 9.60
C ARG A 38 -8.38 11.11 8.71
N SER A 39 -7.39 11.78 9.29
CA SER A 39 -6.49 12.62 8.51
C SER A 39 -5.62 11.79 7.55
N VAL A 40 -5.33 12.33 6.37
CA VAL A 40 -4.38 11.74 5.40
C VAL A 40 -3.03 11.47 6.03
N SER A 41 -2.55 12.34 6.92
CA SER A 41 -1.31 12.17 7.67
C SER A 41 -1.33 10.91 8.56
N THR A 42 -2.48 10.59 9.14
CA THR A 42 -2.68 9.35 9.89
C THR A 42 -2.53 8.14 8.97
N ILE A 43 -3.22 8.15 7.82
CA ILE A 43 -3.15 7.04 6.85
C ILE A 43 -1.73 6.85 6.33
N PHE A 44 -1.03 7.95 6.03
CA PHE A 44 0.36 7.90 5.57
C PHE A 44 1.28 7.25 6.61
N ARG A 45 1.12 7.60 7.89
CA ARG A 45 1.90 7.01 8.98
C ARG A 45 1.63 5.52 9.10
N VAL A 46 0.37 5.11 9.12
CA VAL A 46 -0.05 3.70 9.21
C VAL A 46 0.46 2.92 8.01
N ALA A 47 0.34 3.46 6.81
CA ALA A 47 0.85 2.80 5.61
C ALA A 47 2.37 2.59 5.64
N ASN A 48 3.13 3.48 6.29
CA ASN A 48 4.57 3.29 6.47
C ASN A 48 4.89 2.27 7.56
N GLU A 49 4.12 2.24 8.65
CA GLU A 49 4.21 1.20 9.69
C GLU A 49 3.89 -0.18 9.09
N LEU A 50 2.77 -0.31 8.37
CA LEU A 50 2.39 -1.53 7.63
C LEU A 50 3.44 -1.96 6.60
N LYS A 51 4.08 -1.04 5.87
CA LYS A 51 5.16 -1.41 4.93
C LYS A 51 6.41 -1.95 5.63
N ALA A 52 6.66 -1.53 6.86
CA ALA A 52 7.82 -1.96 7.63
C ALA A 52 7.56 -3.31 8.31
N GLU A 53 6.33 -3.54 8.78
CA GLU A 53 5.94 -4.74 9.52
C GLU A 53 5.42 -5.87 8.63
N ASP A 54 4.77 -5.53 7.52
CA ASP A 54 4.12 -6.46 6.60
C ASP A 54 4.72 -6.37 5.17
N PRO A 55 5.68 -7.25 4.84
CA PRO A 55 6.26 -7.31 3.50
C PRO A 55 5.25 -7.69 2.43
N VAL A 56 4.17 -8.42 2.77
CA VAL A 56 3.11 -8.79 1.81
C VAL A 56 2.31 -7.56 1.42
N PHE A 57 1.93 -6.71 2.39
CA PHE A 57 1.29 -5.43 2.11
C PHE A 57 2.14 -4.55 1.19
N ARG A 58 3.45 -4.47 1.48
CA ARG A 58 4.40 -3.71 0.65
C ARG A 58 4.45 -4.25 -0.78
N ASP A 59 4.57 -5.56 -0.94
CA ASP A 59 4.68 -6.20 -2.25
C ASP A 59 3.38 -6.11 -3.04
N CYS A 60 2.22 -6.37 -2.43
CA CYS A 60 0.91 -6.25 -3.06
C CYS A 60 0.64 -4.82 -3.55
N ARG A 61 0.94 -3.82 -2.72
CA ARG A 61 0.76 -2.42 -3.10
C ARG A 61 1.71 -2.00 -4.22
N GLN A 62 2.96 -2.46 -4.18
CA GLN A 62 3.93 -2.19 -5.24
C GLN A 62 3.56 -2.89 -6.55
N GLN A 63 3.13 -4.15 -6.47
CA GLN A 63 2.65 -4.94 -7.60
C GLN A 63 1.47 -4.26 -8.29
N ARG A 64 0.47 -3.81 -7.53
CA ARG A 64 -0.69 -3.14 -8.11
C ARG A 64 -0.30 -1.87 -8.87
N ARG A 65 0.55 -1.03 -8.29
CA ARG A 65 1.06 0.17 -8.97
C ARG A 65 1.79 -0.16 -10.26
N LEU A 66 2.55 -1.26 -10.29
CA LEU A 66 3.23 -1.73 -11.50
C LEU A 66 2.28 -2.42 -12.50
N SER A 67 1.09 -2.83 -12.07
CA SER A 67 0.03 -3.37 -12.93
C SER A 67 -0.81 -2.29 -13.62
N GLU A 68 -0.74 -1.03 -13.16
CA GLU A 68 -1.47 0.08 -13.77
C GLU A 68 -1.01 0.30 -15.23
N PRO A 69 -1.95 0.39 -16.19
CA PRO A 69 -1.62 0.42 -17.61
C PRO A 69 -0.76 1.62 -17.99
N GLU A 70 -1.02 2.79 -17.39
CA GLU A 70 -0.23 4.01 -17.59
C GLU A 70 1.22 3.84 -17.14
N VAL A 71 1.42 3.17 -16.00
CA VAL A 71 2.76 2.88 -15.46
C VAL A 71 3.48 1.89 -16.38
N GLN A 72 2.80 0.83 -16.82
CA GLN A 72 3.36 -0.13 -17.78
C GLN A 72 3.75 0.53 -19.11
N GLU A 73 2.91 1.42 -19.63
CA GLU A 73 3.16 2.14 -20.87
C GLU A 73 4.37 3.07 -20.73
N TRP A 74 4.47 3.80 -19.63
CA TRP A 74 5.64 4.62 -19.33
C TRP A 74 6.94 3.79 -19.31
N TYR A 75 6.94 2.63 -18.64
CA TYR A 75 8.11 1.74 -18.60
C TYR A 75 8.45 1.12 -19.97
N LYS A 76 7.45 0.78 -20.78
CA LYS A 76 7.64 0.34 -22.18
C LYS A 76 8.31 1.44 -23.00
N MET A 77 7.85 2.68 -22.92
CA MET A 77 8.45 3.82 -23.62
C MET A 77 9.90 4.09 -23.18
N LYS A 78 10.24 3.81 -21.91
CA LYS A 78 11.59 3.96 -21.38
C LYS A 78 12.52 2.77 -21.68
N GLY A 79 12.04 1.71 -22.32
CA GLY A 79 12.83 0.54 -22.68
C GLY A 79 13.24 -0.35 -21.49
N VAL A 80 12.57 -0.24 -20.35
CA VAL A 80 12.96 -0.90 -19.08
C VAL A 80 12.15 -2.17 -18.77
N ASN A 81 11.69 -2.85 -19.82
CA ASN A 81 10.76 -4.00 -19.75
C ASN A 81 11.22 -5.15 -18.83
N LYS A 82 12.53 -5.35 -18.64
CA LYS A 82 13.07 -6.44 -17.82
C LYS A 82 12.82 -6.28 -16.31
N LEU A 83 12.58 -5.05 -15.83
CA LEU A 83 12.40 -4.80 -14.40
C LEU A 83 11.00 -5.16 -13.87
N TYR A 84 9.98 -5.26 -14.74
CA TYR A 84 8.58 -5.44 -14.29
C TYR A 84 7.91 -6.75 -14.75
N ALA A 85 8.50 -7.49 -15.70
CA ALA A 85 7.98 -8.78 -16.18
C ALA A 85 7.62 -9.82 -15.08
N PRO A 86 8.34 -9.93 -13.93
CA PRO A 86 7.98 -10.86 -12.85
C PRO A 86 6.76 -10.42 -12.03
N TYR A 87 6.36 -9.14 -12.12
CA TYR A 87 5.28 -8.56 -11.33
C TYR A 87 3.91 -8.66 -12.02
N VAL A 88 3.88 -8.82 -13.36
CA VAL A 88 2.64 -8.97 -14.15
C VAL A 88 2.01 -10.35 -13.98
N THR A 89 2.82 -11.39 -13.77
CA THR A 89 2.36 -12.79 -13.66
C THR A 89 1.98 -13.23 -12.24
N LYS A 90 2.33 -12.45 -11.21
CA LYS A 90 2.06 -12.79 -9.79
C LYS A 90 0.90 -12.02 -9.14
N VAL A 91 0.20 -11.18 -9.89
CA VAL A 91 -0.86 -10.28 -9.37
C VAL A 91 -2.02 -11.03 -8.70
N SER A 92 -2.24 -12.31 -9.02
CA SER A 92 -3.52 -12.95 -8.73
C SER A 92 -3.61 -13.83 -7.49
N GLU A 93 -2.51 -14.30 -6.89
CA GLU A 93 -2.61 -15.34 -5.84
C GLU A 93 -2.35 -14.84 -4.42
N GLN A 94 -1.41 -13.92 -4.20
CA GLN A 94 -1.05 -13.48 -2.83
C GLN A 94 -1.90 -12.33 -2.29
N CYS A 95 -2.51 -11.52 -3.16
CA CYS A 95 -3.24 -10.31 -2.76
C CYS A 95 -4.77 -10.49 -2.78
N LYS A 96 -5.26 -11.73 -2.94
CA LYS A 96 -6.69 -12.10 -2.99
C LYS A 96 -7.21 -12.76 -1.71
N SER A 97 -6.39 -12.91 -0.66
CA SER A 97 -6.80 -13.61 0.56
C SER A 97 -7.31 -12.69 1.64
#